data_AF-A0A2G3A675-F1
#
_entry.id   AF-A0A2G3A675-F1
#
_cell.length_a   1.000
_cell.length_b   1.000
_cell.length_c   1.000
_cell.angle_alpha   90.00
_cell.angle_beta   90.00
_cell.angle_gamma   90.00
#
_symmetry.space_group_name_H-M   'P 1'
#
loop_
_entity.id
_entity.type
_entity.pdbx_description
1 polymer ?
#
loop_
_entity_poly.entity_id
_entity_poly.type
_entity_poly.pdbx_seq_one_letter_code
_entity_poly.pdbx_strand_id
1 'polypeptide(L)' 'MNNALSSDVQENLVRVNPLQGVFKIKGSDHSPFFSKPQSLHKILVETAEIS' A
#
# COMPACT_ATOMS: atom_id res chain seq x y z
N MET A 1 4.63 -2.34 12.44
CA MET A 1 3.18 -2.03 12.33
C MET A 1 3.07 -0.57 11.93
N ASN A 2 2.24 -0.24 10.93
CA ASN A 2 1.89 1.15 10.66
C ASN A 2 0.98 1.63 11.79
N ASN A 3 1.48 2.55 12.62
CA ASN A 3 0.77 3.03 13.80
C ASN A 3 0.09 4.39 13.59
N ALA A 4 0.32 5.07 12.46
CA ALA A 4 -0.33 6.35 12.19
C ALA A 4 -1.68 6.19 11.49
N LEU A 5 -1.89 5.06 10.79
CA LEU A 5 -3.15 4.75 10.14
C LEU A 5 -3.47 3.27 10.33
N SER A 6 -4.52 2.95 11.07
CA SER A 6 -4.91 1.56 11.34
C SER A 6 -5.37 0.84 10.08
N SER A 7 -5.30 -0.49 10.09
CA SER A 7 -5.78 -1.33 8.99
C SER A 7 -7.27 -1.09 8.70
N ASP A 8 -8.10 -0.95 9.74
CA ASP A 8 -9.54 -0.71 9.59
C ASP A 8 -9.85 0.59 8.84
N VAL A 9 -9.09 1.66 9.12
CA VAL A 9 -9.24 2.93 8.41
C VAL A 9 -8.81 2.78 6.94
N GLN A 10 -7.70 2.08 6.67
CA GLN A 10 -7.25 1.81 5.30
C GLN A 10 -8.28 0.99 4.51
N GLU A 11 -8.86 -0.04 5.12
CA GLU A 11 -9.88 -0.89 4.50
C GLU A 11 -11.19 -0.14 4.26
N ASN A 12 -11.59 0.75 5.18
CA ASN A 12 -12.76 1.61 4.99
C ASN A 12 -12.57 2.53 3.78
N LEU A 13 -11.40 3.19 3.66
CA LEU A 13 -11.10 4.09 2.55
C LEU A 13 -11.20 3.40 1.18
N VAL A 14 -10.71 2.16 1.08
CA VAL A 14 -10.84 1.35 -0.13
C VAL A 14 -12.30 1.03 -0.48
N ARG A 15 -13.14 0.77 0.52
CA ARG A 15 -14.57 0.46 0.30
C ARG A 15 -15.36 1.67 -0.15
N VAL A 16 -15.10 2.84 0.42
CA VAL A 16 -15.86 4.07 0.12
C VAL A 16 -15.41 4.74 -1.18
N ASN A 17 -14.19 4.46 -1.63
CA ASN A 17 -13.64 4.97 -2.88
C ASN A 17 -12.85 3.88 -3.62
N PRO A 18 -13.52 3.06 -4.47
CA PRO A 18 -12.87 1.94 -5.14
C PRO A 18 -11.82 2.46 -6.14
N LEU A 19 -10.55 2.20 -5.83
CA LEU A 19 -9.40 2.48 -6.70
C LEU A 19 -9.27 1.38 -7.77
N GLN A 20 -8.57 1.70 -8.87
CA GLN A 20 -8.29 0.75 -9.97
C GLN A 20 -7.48 -0.48 -9.52
N GLY A 21 -6.68 -0.35 -8.44
CA GLY A 21 -5.93 -1.45 -7.85
C GLY A 21 -5.61 -1.18 -6.37
N VAL A 22 -5.65 -2.23 -5.56
CA VAL A 22 -5.34 -2.17 -4.12
C VAL A 22 -4.25 -3.18 -3.81
N PHE A 23 -3.10 -2.70 -3.37
CA PHE A 23 -1.92 -3.53 -3.08
C PHE A 23 -1.55 -3.44 -1.59
N LYS A 24 -1.30 -4.58 -0.94
CA LYS A 24 -0.95 -4.66 0.48
C LYS A 24 0.50 -5.10 0.66
N ILE A 25 1.34 -4.23 1.24
CA ILE A 25 2.72 -4.58 1.62
C ILE A 25 2.72 -5.16 3.04
N LYS A 26 2.76 -6.49 3.16
CA LYS A 26 2.80 -7.18 4.46
C LYS A 26 4.08 -6.83 5.23
N GLY A 27 3.93 -6.55 6.53
CA GLY A 27 5.05 -6.28 7.43
C GLY A 27 5.74 -4.93 7.22
N SER A 28 5.15 -4.02 6.43
CA SER A 28 5.60 -2.64 6.36
C SER A 28 5.14 -1.83 7.59
N ASP A 29 5.88 -0.77 7.90
CA ASP A 29 5.51 0.25 8.88
C ASP A 29 4.89 1.47 8.19
N HIS A 30 4.98 2.64 8.82
CA HIS A 30 4.49 3.90 8.24
C HIS A 30 5.29 4.32 6.99
N SER A 31 6.54 3.88 6.86
CA SER A 31 7.48 4.36 5.87
C SER A 31 7.98 3.18 5.00
N PRO A 32 7.15 2.69 4.06
CA PRO A 32 7.47 1.51 3.24
C PRO A 32 8.76 1.63 2.44
N PHE A 33 9.19 2.86 2.15
CA PHE A 33 10.46 3.16 1.49
C PHE A 33 11.69 2.83 2.34
N PHE A 34 11.58 2.86 3.68
CA PHE A 34 12.65 2.43 4.58
C PHE A 34 12.49 0.95 4.97
N SER A 35 11.27 0.50 5.29
CA SER A 35 11.05 -0.85 5.83
C SER A 35 10.97 -1.94 4.77
N LYS A 36 10.46 -1.64 3.57
CA LYS A 36 10.22 -2.59 2.47
C LYS A 36 10.48 -1.99 1.08
N PRO A 37 11.66 -1.40 0.81
CA PRO A 37 11.94 -0.69 -0.44
C PRO A 37 11.76 -1.53 -1.70
N GLN A 38 12.14 -2.81 -1.68
CA GLN A 38 12.02 -3.68 -2.86
C GLN A 38 10.56 -4.07 -3.15
N SER A 39 9.75 -4.33 -2.11
CA SER A 39 8.33 -4.63 -2.29
C SER A 39 7.57 -3.41 -2.80
N LEU A 40 7.90 -2.23 -2.30
CA LEU A 40 7.35 -0.97 -2.81
C LEU A 40 7.75 -0.75 -4.27
N HIS A 41 9.03 -0.90 -4.61
CA HIS A 41 9.51 -0.76 -5.98
C HIS A 41 8.77 -1.67 -6.96
N LYS A 42 8.59 -2.96 -6.61
CA LYS A 42 7.86 -3.92 -7.44
C LYS A 42 6.43 -3.45 -7.73
N ILE A 43 5.69 -3.02 -6.71
CA ILE A 43 4.31 -2.53 -6.88
C ILE A 43 4.27 -1.29 -7.78
N LEU A 44 5.23 -0.37 -7.62
CA LEU A 44 5.30 0.84 -8.46
C LEU A 44 5.56 0.51 -9.93
N VAL A 45 6.46 -0.43 -10.21
CA VAL A 45 6.72 -0.90 -11.59
C VAL A 45 5.47 -1.58 -12.17
N GLU A 46 4.86 -2.52 -11.44
CA GLU A 46 3.63 -3.19 -11.86
C GLU A 46 2.49 -2.19 -12.13
N THR A 47 2.37 -1.13 -11.32
CA THR A 47 1.34 -0.10 -11.52
C THR A 47 1.62 0.78 -12.73
N ALA A 48 2.89 1.07 -13.02
CA ALA A 48 3.28 1.84 -14.19
C ALA A 48 3.01 1.08 -15.50
N GLU A 49 3.08 -0.26 -15.49
CA GLU A 49 2.75 -1.11 -16.63
C GLU A 49 1.24 -1.26 -16.88
N ILE A 50 0.39 -0.93 -15.90
CA ILE A 50 -1.07 -0.93 -16.04
C ILE A 50 -1.57 0.38 -16.72
N SER A 51 -0.72 1.42 -16.78
CA SER A 51 -1.06 2.74 -17.33
C SER A 51 -0.87 2.84 -18.85
#